data_AF-A0A5C7UHB2-F1
#
_entry.id   AF-A0A5C7UHB2-F1
#
_cell.length_a   1.000
_cell.length_b   1.000
_cell.length_c   1.000
_cell.angle_alpha   90.00
_cell.angle_beta   90.00
_cell.angle_gamma   90.00
#
_symmetry.space_group_name_H-M   'P 1'
#
loop_
_entity.id
_entity.type
_entity.pdbx_description
1 polymer ?
#
loop_
_entity_poly.entity_id
_entity_poly.type
_entity_poly.pdbx_seq_one_letter_code
_entity_poly.pdbx_strand_id
1 'polypeptide(L)'
;MQFDHRGKTYELKVELAAGKGVEIIAEERRRQIVVEGWTPEHDAQHTDESIAYAAACYAIPHNGRNIFAGQGGLSDIFHLLWPWAKSWWKPSPDDRIKELAKAGALIAAEIDRLIAIGK
;
A
#
# COMPACT_ATOMS: atom_id res chain seq x y z
N MET A 1 26.90 18.14 -22.45
CA MET A 1 26.65 17.30 -23.64
C MET A 1 27.99 16.74 -24.07
N GLN A 2 28.17 15.42 -24.03
CA GLN A 2 29.35 14.76 -24.59
C GLN A 2 28.90 13.85 -25.73
N PHE A 3 29.59 13.94 -26.86
CA PHE A 3 29.30 13.22 -28.10
C PHE A 3 30.37 12.14 -28.31
N ASP A 4 29.98 10.98 -28.83
CA ASP A 4 30.95 10.06 -29.43
C ASP A 4 31.24 10.45 -30.88
N HIS A 5 32.28 9.84 -31.44
CA HIS A 5 32.82 10.12 -32.77
C HIS A 5 31.87 9.77 -33.95
N ARG A 6 30.63 9.33 -33.70
CA ARG A 6 29.65 8.92 -34.71
C ARG A 6 28.32 9.66 -34.65
N GLY A 7 28.18 10.71 -33.82
CA GLY A 7 27.10 11.69 -33.94
C GLY A 7 25.68 11.15 -33.73
N LYS A 8 25.50 9.98 -33.09
CA LYS A 8 24.18 9.49 -32.69
C LYS A 8 23.81 10.06 -31.34
N THR A 9 22.68 10.78 -31.28
CA THR A 9 22.03 11.15 -30.03
C THR A 9 21.55 9.87 -29.35
N TYR A 10 22.18 9.49 -28.24
CA TYR A 10 21.59 8.53 -27.32
C TYR A 10 20.44 9.25 -26.62
N GLU A 11 19.22 9.12 -27.16
CA GLU A 11 18.04 9.26 -26.31
C GLU A 11 18.21 8.20 -25.21
N LEU A 12 18.59 8.66 -24.02
CA LEU A 12 18.53 7.90 -22.78
C LEU A 12 17.05 7.57 -22.50
N LYS A 13 16.48 6.62 -23.26
CA LYS A 13 15.33 5.84 -22.82
C LYS A 13 15.84 4.79 -21.83
N VAL A 14 16.33 5.26 -20.70
CA VAL A 14 16.26 4.43 -19.50
C VAL A 14 14.82 4.58 -19.03
N GLU A 15 13.92 3.77 -19.58
CA GLU A 15 12.74 3.40 -18.82
C GLU A 15 13.28 2.81 -17.52
N LEU A 16 13.19 3.58 -16.44
CA LEU A 16 13.35 3.06 -15.09
C LEU A 16 12.21 2.07 -14.90
N ALA A 17 12.40 0.82 -15.35
CA ALA A 17 11.51 -0.27 -15.01
C ALA A 17 11.48 -0.30 -13.48
N ALA A 18 10.33 0.08 -12.90
CA ALA A 18 10.17 0.09 -11.47
C ALA A 18 10.47 -1.33 -10.95
N GLY A 19 11.18 -1.44 -9.83
CA GLY A 19 11.56 -2.76 -9.29
C GLY A 19 10.33 -3.63 -9.04
N LYS A 20 10.51 -4.96 -9.00
CA LYS A 20 9.40 -5.94 -8.90
C LYS A 20 8.39 -5.66 -7.78
N GLY A 21 8.84 -5.08 -6.66
CA GLY A 21 7.96 -4.67 -5.57
C GLY A 21 6.93 -3.61 -5.97
N VAL A 22 7.31 -2.63 -6.80
CA VAL A 22 6.39 -1.60 -7.31
C VAL A 22 5.33 -2.22 -8.21
N GLU A 23 5.71 -3.15 -9.09
CA GLU A 23 4.76 -3.88 -9.94
C GLU A 23 3.73 -4.66 -9.12
N ILE A 24 4.18 -5.33 -8.05
CA ILE A 24 3.31 -6.10 -7.15
C ILE A 24 2.31 -5.19 -6.43
N ILE A 25 2.76 -4.02 -5.97
CA ILE A 25 1.87 -3.02 -5.35
C ILE A 25 0.83 -2.51 -6.34
N ALA A 26 1.25 -2.19 -7.57
CA ALA A 26 0.35 -1.72 -8.62
C ALA A 26 -0.71 -2.78 -8.97
N GLU A 27 -0.32 -4.05 -9.07
CA GLU A 27 -1.24 -5.15 -9.32
C GLU A 27 -2.23 -5.37 -8.16
N GLU A 28 -1.77 -5.30 -6.91
CA GLU A 28 -2.68 -5.39 -5.76
C GLU A 28 -3.64 -4.19 -5.69
N ARG A 29 -3.18 -2.98 -6.03
CA ARG A 29 -4.06 -1.80 -6.13
C ARG A 29 -5.14 -2.00 -7.18
N ARG A 30 -4.76 -2.51 -8.36
CA ARG A 30 -5.71 -2.89 -9.42
C ARG A 30 -6.71 -3.93 -8.92
N ARG A 31 -6.26 -4.96 -8.20
CA ARG A 31 -7.14 -5.97 -7.60
C ARG A 31 -8.12 -5.36 -6.61
N GLN A 32 -7.68 -4.48 -5.71
CA GLN A 32 -8.56 -3.80 -4.75
C GLN A 32 -9.68 -3.01 -5.45
N ILE A 33 -9.34 -2.28 -6.51
CA ILE A 33 -10.34 -1.54 -7.31
C ILE A 33 -11.32 -2.51 -7.98
N VAL A 34 -10.83 -3.53 -8.69
CA VAL A 34 -11.66 -4.41 -9.52
C VAL A 34 -12.49 -5.41 -8.71
N VAL A 35 -11.91 -5.97 -7.64
CA VAL A 35 -12.52 -7.06 -6.86
C VAL A 35 -13.28 -6.54 -5.65
N GLU A 36 -12.74 -5.53 -4.96
CA GLU A 36 -13.34 -4.99 -3.73
C GLU A 36 -14.21 -3.76 -4.01
N GLY A 37 -14.05 -3.12 -5.18
CA GLY A 37 -14.77 -1.87 -5.51
C GLY A 37 -14.18 -0.62 -4.84
N TRP A 38 -12.95 -0.70 -4.31
CA TRP A 38 -12.26 0.42 -3.65
C TRP A 38 -11.70 1.41 -4.68
N THR A 39 -12.62 2.09 -5.36
CA THR A 39 -12.38 3.11 -6.38
C THR A 39 -11.86 4.41 -5.75
N PRO A 40 -11.27 5.34 -6.55
CA PRO A 40 -10.93 6.68 -6.05
C PRO A 40 -12.12 7.41 -5.39
N GLU A 41 -13.34 7.22 -5.89
CA GLU A 41 -14.57 7.79 -5.31
C GLU A 41 -14.95 7.15 -3.98
N HIS A 42 -14.65 5.87 -3.79
CA HIS A 42 -14.76 5.20 -2.49
C HIS A 42 -13.70 5.76 -1.53
N ASP A 43 -12.45 5.84 -1.97
CA ASP A 43 -11.33 6.29 -1.15
C ASP A 43 -11.50 7.76 -0.70
N ALA A 44 -12.12 8.60 -1.52
CA ALA A 44 -12.48 9.98 -1.18
C ALA A 44 -13.39 10.10 0.06
N GLN A 45 -14.11 9.04 0.44
CA GLN A 45 -14.98 9.02 1.62
C GLN A 45 -14.20 8.81 2.93
N HIS A 46 -12.93 8.39 2.84
CA HIS A 46 -12.07 8.11 3.99
C HIS A 46 -11.19 9.32 4.34
N THR A 47 -11.79 10.34 4.95
CA THR A 47 -11.09 11.59 5.31
C THR A 47 -10.40 11.59 6.68
N ASP A 48 -10.36 10.43 7.33
CA ASP A 48 -9.99 10.22 8.74
C ASP A 48 -8.68 9.43 8.92
N GLU A 49 -7.83 9.41 7.89
CA GLU A 49 -6.58 8.62 7.84
C GLU A 49 -6.81 7.09 7.92
N SER A 50 -8.05 6.61 7.81
CA SER A 50 -8.35 5.17 7.94
C SER A 50 -7.65 4.31 6.88
N ILE A 51 -7.43 4.82 5.66
CA ILE A 51 -6.65 4.09 4.65
C ILE A 51 -5.20 3.89 5.11
N ALA A 52 -4.56 4.93 5.66
CA ALA A 52 -3.20 4.86 6.16
C ALA A 52 -3.08 3.92 7.37
N TYR A 53 -4.04 3.97 8.30
CA TYR A 53 -4.09 3.05 9.44
C TYR A 53 -4.26 1.59 9.02
N ALA A 54 -5.12 1.31 8.05
CA ALA A 54 -5.28 -0.02 7.46
C ALA A 54 -3.98 -0.50 6.77
N ALA A 55 -3.28 0.40 6.07
CA ALA A 55 -1.99 0.09 5.47
C ALA A 55 -0.94 -0.30 6.53
N ALA A 56 -0.87 0.45 7.64
CA ALA A 56 0.04 0.16 8.74
C ALA A 56 -0.18 -1.25 9.33
N CYS A 57 -1.45 -1.67 9.49
CA CYS A 57 -1.79 -3.01 9.95
C CYS A 57 -1.18 -4.11 9.07
N TYR A 58 -1.25 -3.93 7.74
CA TYR A 58 -0.64 -4.86 6.78
C TYR A 58 0.89 -4.74 6.72
N ALA A 59 1.44 -3.55 6.92
CA ALA A 59 2.87 -3.27 6.92
C ALA A 59 3.60 -3.87 8.13
N ILE A 60 2.91 -4.18 9.22
CA ILE A 60 3.52 -4.83 10.38
C ILE A 60 3.54 -6.35 10.17
N PRO A 61 4.68 -7.04 10.38
CA PRO A 61 4.76 -8.50 10.22
C PRO A 61 3.86 -9.20 11.24
N HIS A 62 3.34 -10.38 10.88
CA HIS A 62 2.33 -11.09 11.68
C HIS A 62 2.76 -11.29 13.15
N ASN A 63 3.99 -11.73 13.39
CA ASN A 63 4.56 -11.90 14.74
C ASN A 63 4.71 -10.58 15.52
N GLY A 64 4.78 -9.44 14.81
CA GLY A 64 4.83 -8.11 15.39
C GLY A 64 3.45 -7.52 15.74
N ARG A 65 2.35 -8.15 15.31
CA ARG A 65 0.99 -7.63 15.57
C ARG A 65 0.53 -7.85 17.02
N ASN A 66 1.16 -8.78 17.73
CA ASN A 66 0.79 -9.18 19.10
C ASN A 66 1.76 -8.64 20.17
N ILE A 67 2.62 -7.66 19.87
CA ILE A 67 3.68 -7.17 20.78
C ILE A 67 3.10 -6.64 22.12
N PHE A 68 1.84 -6.18 22.13
CA PHE A 68 1.17 -5.64 23.34
C PHE A 68 0.28 -6.66 24.08
N ALA A 69 0.16 -7.90 23.60
CA ALA A 69 -0.80 -8.88 24.11
C ALA A 69 -0.52 -9.38 25.56
N GLY A 70 0.60 -8.99 26.17
CA GLY A 70 1.00 -9.42 27.51
C GLY A 70 0.72 -8.46 28.66
N GLN A 71 0.30 -7.21 28.42
CA GLN A 71 0.11 -6.20 29.46
C GLN A 71 -1.36 -5.83 29.69
N GLY A 72 -2.13 -6.75 30.28
CA GLY A 72 -3.42 -6.39 30.91
C GLY A 72 -4.63 -6.29 29.99
N GLY A 73 -4.60 -6.95 28.82
CA GLY A 73 -5.84 -7.27 28.09
C GLY A 73 -6.32 -6.25 27.06
N LEU A 74 -5.48 -5.31 26.63
CA LEU A 74 -5.83 -4.43 25.50
C LEU A 74 -4.93 -4.68 24.28
N SER A 75 -5.57 -5.33 23.32
CA SER A 75 -5.49 -5.13 21.87
C SER A 75 -4.16 -5.45 21.18
N ASP A 76 -4.19 -6.52 20.38
CA ASP A 76 -3.30 -6.63 19.22
C ASP A 76 -3.37 -5.35 18.37
N ILE A 77 -2.34 -5.09 17.55
CA ILE A 77 -2.27 -3.91 16.70
C ILE A 77 -3.51 -3.79 15.80
N PHE A 78 -4.13 -4.91 15.46
CA PHE A 78 -5.40 -4.95 14.77
C PHE A 78 -6.50 -4.19 15.53
N HIS A 79 -6.71 -4.47 16.82
CA HIS A 79 -7.71 -3.76 17.61
C HIS A 79 -7.40 -2.26 17.85
N LEU A 80 -6.12 -1.87 17.78
CA LEU A 80 -5.72 -0.46 17.94
C LEU A 80 -5.84 0.36 16.65
N LEU A 81 -5.46 -0.22 15.51
CA LEU A 81 -5.27 0.52 14.28
C LEU A 81 -6.24 0.13 13.16
N TRP A 82 -6.85 -1.06 13.19
CA TRP A 82 -7.75 -1.46 12.10
C TRP A 82 -9.06 -0.66 12.16
N PRO A 83 -9.37 0.16 11.15
CA PRO A 83 -10.44 1.16 11.27
C PRO A 83 -11.81 0.65 10.80
N TRP A 84 -11.88 -0.56 10.23
CA TRP A 84 -13.07 -1.07 9.57
C TRP A 84 -13.60 -2.35 10.21
N ALA A 85 -14.77 -2.81 9.75
CA ALA A 85 -15.31 -4.09 10.19
C ALA A 85 -14.30 -5.24 9.94
N LYS A 86 -14.26 -6.20 10.86
CA LYS A 86 -13.36 -7.37 10.80
C LYS A 86 -13.53 -8.19 9.51
N SER A 87 -14.69 -8.16 8.87
CA SER A 87 -14.93 -8.83 7.58
C SER A 87 -14.06 -8.32 6.44
N TRP A 88 -13.58 -7.07 6.52
CA TRP A 88 -12.67 -6.48 5.55
C TRP A 88 -11.20 -6.81 5.84
N TRP A 89 -10.91 -7.35 7.01
CA TRP A 89 -9.57 -7.79 7.37
C TRP A 89 -9.26 -9.13 6.71
N LYS A 90 -8.39 -9.09 5.70
CA LYS A 90 -7.99 -10.25 4.89
C LYS A 90 -6.49 -10.52 5.04
N PRO A 91 -5.98 -10.98 6.19
CA PRO A 91 -4.55 -11.21 6.39
C PRO A 91 -4.06 -12.43 5.59
N SER A 92 -2.77 -12.41 5.26
CA SER A 92 -2.03 -13.51 4.62
C SER A 92 -0.71 -13.70 5.38
N PRO A 93 -0.76 -14.21 6.63
CA PRO A 93 0.37 -14.18 7.55
C PRO A 93 1.59 -14.98 7.05
N ASP A 94 1.36 -15.99 6.22
CA ASP A 94 2.40 -16.84 5.63
C ASP A 94 2.96 -16.29 4.30
N ASP A 95 2.38 -15.20 3.77
CA ASP A 95 2.82 -14.56 2.54
C ASP A 95 3.13 -13.09 2.78
N ARG A 96 4.40 -12.84 3.13
CA ARG A 96 4.84 -11.50 3.50
C ARG A 96 4.80 -10.52 2.34
N ILE A 97 5.07 -10.99 1.12
CA ILE A 97 5.02 -10.17 -0.09
C ILE A 97 3.59 -9.68 -0.31
N LYS A 98 2.60 -10.56 -0.18
CA LYS A 98 1.19 -10.20 -0.34
C LYS A 98 0.67 -9.25 0.74
N GLU A 99 1.13 -9.37 1.97
CA GLU A 99 0.80 -8.39 3.03
C GLU A 99 1.40 -7.02 2.73
N LEU A 100 2.65 -6.96 2.30
CA LEU A 100 3.30 -5.72 1.88
C LEU A 100 2.66 -5.12 0.63
N ALA A 101 2.20 -5.95 -0.31
CA ALA A 101 1.46 -5.52 -1.49
C ALA A 101 0.17 -4.80 -1.09
N LYS A 102 -0.62 -5.36 -0.16
CA LYS A 102 -1.84 -4.72 0.36
C LYS A 102 -1.54 -3.40 1.05
N ALA A 103 -0.48 -3.38 1.87
CA ALA A 103 -0.04 -2.16 2.56
C ALA A 103 0.34 -1.06 1.55
N GLY A 104 1.19 -1.39 0.56
CA GLY A 104 1.61 -0.45 -0.47
C GLY A 104 0.45 0.03 -1.35
N ALA A 105 -0.50 -0.86 -1.68
CA ALA A 105 -1.69 -0.51 -2.44
C ALA A 105 -2.59 0.47 -1.68
N LEU A 106 -2.79 0.27 -0.39
CA LEU A 106 -3.51 1.22 0.47
C LEU A 106 -2.77 2.55 0.62
N ILE A 107 -1.43 2.54 0.75
CA ILE A 107 -0.63 3.77 0.75
C ILE A 107 -0.78 4.55 -0.56
N ALA A 108 -0.75 3.85 -1.71
CA ALA A 108 -0.97 4.49 -3.01
C ALA A 108 -2.37 5.11 -3.08
N ALA A 109 -3.40 4.40 -2.61
CA ALA A 109 -4.78 4.93 -2.55
C ALA A 109 -4.87 6.20 -1.69
N GLU A 110 -4.22 6.23 -0.52
CA GLU A 110 -4.22 7.41 0.35
C GLU A 110 -3.45 8.59 -0.27
N ILE A 111 -2.32 8.34 -0.92
CA ILE A 111 -1.57 9.38 -1.65
C ILE A 111 -2.44 9.95 -2.77
N ASP A 112 -3.09 9.10 -3.58
CA ASP A 112 -3.98 9.53 -4.66
C ASP A 112 -5.15 10.38 -4.11
N ARG A 113 -5.74 9.96 -2.99
CA ARG A 113 -6.80 10.70 -2.29
C ARG A 113 -6.32 12.09 -1.85
N LEU A 114 -5.13 12.20 -1.27
CA LEU A 114 -4.53 13.46 -0.83
C LEU A 114 -4.20 14.39 -1.99
N ILE A 115 -3.62 13.86 -3.07
CA ILE A 115 -3.34 14.61 -4.31
C ILE A 115 -4.64 15.15 -4.90
N ALA A 116 -5.71 14.35 -4.93
CA ALA A 116 -7.00 14.76 -5.48
C ALA A 116 -7.62 15.96 -4.74
N ILE A 117 -7.27 16.17 -3.46
CA ILE A 117 -7.70 17.33 -2.67
C ILE A 117 -6.64 18.43 -2.53
N GLY A 118 -5.53 18.33 -3.27
CA GLY A 118 -4.48 19.34 -3.32
C GLY A 118 -3.61 19.43 -2.07
N LYS A 119 -3.39 18.30 -1.38
CA LYS A 119 -2.42 18.20 -0.27
C LYS A 119 -1.07 17.67 -0.73
#